data_AF-F9EQ01-F1
#
_entry.id   AF-F9EQ01-F1
#
_cell.length_a   1.000
_cell.length_b   1.000
_cell.length_c   1.000
_cell.angle_alpha   90.00
_cell.angle_beta   90.00
_cell.angle_gamma   90.00
#
_symmetry.space_group_name_H-M   'P 1'
#
loop_
_entity.id
_entity.type
_entity.pdbx_description
1 polymer ?
#
loop_
_entity_poly.entity_id
_entity_poly.type
_entity_poly.pdbx_seq_one_letter_code
_entity_poly.pdbx_strand_id
1 'polypeptide(L)'
;MDNDVKLGRFISLILRHKPETIDLKLDKNGWANVNELIEKINKSGREIDFKTLERIVNENNKKRYSFNEDKTKIRAVQGHSIKVNLELKEVIPPAILYHGTAFKNLESIKKEGIKKMNR
;
A
#
# COMPACT_ATOMS: atom_id res chain seq x y z
N MET A 1 15.70 10.89 6.76
CA MET A 1 14.85 11.54 5.72
C MET A 1 14.97 10.88 4.36
N ASP A 2 16.11 10.93 3.64
CA ASP A 2 16.19 10.30 2.30
C ASP A 2 16.09 8.75 2.33
N ASN A 3 16.61 8.11 3.39
CA ASN A 3 16.50 6.66 3.58
C ASN A 3 15.06 6.20 3.85
N ASP A 4 14.28 6.98 4.60
CA ASP A 4 12.88 6.67 4.92
C ASP A 4 11.97 6.74 3.69
N VAL A 5 12.26 7.67 2.77
CA VAL A 5 11.54 7.78 1.50
C VAL A 5 11.84 6.56 0.62
N LYS A 6 13.10 6.13 0.55
CA LYS A 6 13.49 4.91 -0.19
C LYS A 6 12.85 3.66 0.41
N LEU A 7 12.90 3.54 1.74
CA LEU A 7 12.30 2.42 2.47
C LEU A 7 10.77 2.43 2.34
N GLY A 8 10.14 3.60 2.42
CA GLY A 8 8.70 3.77 2.20
C GLY A 8 8.27 3.39 0.77
N ARG A 9 9.08 3.67 -0.26
CA ARG A 9 8.84 3.19 -1.63
C ARG A 9 8.95 1.67 -1.72
N PHE A 10 9.93 1.09 -1.04
CA PHE A 10 10.13 -0.36 -1.00
C PHE A 10 8.97 -1.07 -0.29
N ILE A 11 8.53 -0.55 0.87
CA ILE A 11 7.35 -1.05 1.59
C ILE A 11 6.09 -0.95 0.73
N SER A 12 5.91 0.14 -0.02
CA SER A 12 4.82 0.25 -1.00
C SER A 12 4.89 -0.84 -2.07
N LEU A 13 6.07 -1.17 -2.58
CA LEU A 13 6.25 -2.21 -3.59
C LEU A 13 5.81 -3.58 -3.06
N ILE A 14 6.33 -3.99 -1.91
CA ILE A 14 6.08 -5.32 -1.34
C ILE A 14 4.64 -5.47 -0.83
N LEU A 15 4.05 -4.44 -0.22
CA LEU A 15 2.68 -4.54 0.30
C LEU A 15 1.60 -4.41 -0.78
N ARG A 16 1.90 -3.84 -1.96
CA ARG A 16 0.88 -3.56 -3.00
C ARG A 16 1.04 -4.36 -4.27
N HIS A 17 2.25 -4.75 -4.61
CA HIS A 17 2.57 -5.19 -5.97
C HIS A 17 3.33 -6.51 -5.99
N LYS A 18 4.39 -6.64 -5.17
CA LYS A 18 5.35 -7.75 -5.28
C LYS A 18 5.82 -8.25 -3.92
N PRO A 19 4.95 -8.81 -3.07
CA PRO A 19 5.35 -9.37 -1.77
C PRO A 19 6.42 -10.47 -1.90
N GLU A 20 6.43 -11.19 -3.02
CA GLU A 20 7.42 -12.22 -3.37
C GLU A 20 8.86 -11.70 -3.46
N THR A 21 9.07 -10.38 -3.61
CA THR A 21 10.42 -9.76 -3.67
C THR A 21 11.26 -10.08 -2.44
N ILE A 22 10.61 -10.28 -1.29
CA ILE A 22 11.25 -10.68 -0.03
C ILE A 22 10.65 -11.98 0.49
N ASP A 23 9.96 -12.75 -0.35
CA ASP A 23 9.17 -13.92 0.01
C ASP A 23 8.09 -13.65 1.07
N LEU A 24 7.59 -12.41 1.20
CA LEU A 24 6.56 -12.08 2.18
C LEU A 24 5.22 -12.71 1.79
N LYS A 25 4.50 -13.26 2.75
CA LYS A 25 3.13 -13.74 2.54
C LYS A 25 2.14 -12.71 3.05
N LEU A 26 1.21 -12.32 2.18
CA LEU A 26 0.06 -11.50 2.55
C LEU A 26 -1.16 -12.41 2.68
N ASP A 27 -2.00 -12.14 3.68
CA ASP A 27 -3.29 -12.82 3.78
C ASP A 27 -4.27 -12.32 2.71
N LYS A 28 -5.44 -12.96 2.65
CA LYS A 28 -6.52 -12.60 1.72
C LYS A 28 -6.94 -11.12 1.79
N ASN A 29 -6.70 -10.45 2.91
CA ASN A 29 -7.09 -9.07 3.19
C ASN A 29 -5.89 -8.10 3.09
N GLY A 30 -4.74 -8.58 2.61
CA GLY A 30 -3.52 -7.81 2.38
C GLY A 30 -2.65 -7.61 3.63
N TRP A 31 -2.93 -8.29 4.74
CA TRP A 31 -2.13 -8.17 5.96
C TRP A 31 -0.84 -8.99 5.90
N ALA A 32 0.25 -8.37 6.34
CA ALA A 32 1.54 -8.98 6.65
C ALA A 32 1.76 -9.01 8.16
N ASN A 33 2.45 -10.03 8.67
CA ASN A 33 3.00 -9.99 10.03
C ASN A 33 4.15 -8.97 10.12
N VAL A 34 4.14 -8.12 11.14
CA VAL A 34 5.13 -7.04 11.28
C VAL A 34 6.53 -7.56 11.57
N ASN A 35 6.67 -8.57 12.42
CA ASN A 35 7.98 -9.17 12.73
C ASN A 35 8.56 -9.86 11.51
N GLU A 36 7.74 -10.63 10.78
CA GLU A 36 8.14 -11.28 9.53
C GLU A 36 8.56 -10.25 8.48
N LEU A 37 7.80 -9.15 8.34
CA LEU A 37 8.14 -8.06 7.43
C LEU A 37 9.51 -7.45 7.76
N ILE A 38 9.75 -7.10 9.02
CA ILE A 38 11.01 -6.52 9.47
C ILE A 38 12.17 -7.47 9.21
N GLU A 39 12.02 -8.74 9.60
CA GLU A 39 13.03 -9.78 9.38
C GLU A 39 13.37 -9.95 7.90
N LYS A 40 12.36 -10.05 7.03
CA LYS A 40 12.55 -10.24 5.59
C LYS A 40 13.12 -9.01 4.89
N ILE A 41 12.75 -7.81 5.33
CA ILE A 41 13.38 -6.57 4.84
C ILE A 41 14.86 -6.56 5.26
N ASN A 42 15.18 -6.93 6.51
CA ASN A 42 16.56 -6.98 6.98
C ASN A 42 17.42 -7.98 6.21
N LYS A 43 16.87 -9.17 5.93
CA LYS A 43 17.50 -10.18 5.07
C LYS A 43 17.71 -9.71 3.61
N SER A 44 16.96 -8.73 3.15
CA SER A 44 17.11 -8.15 1.80
C SER A 44 18.27 -7.14 1.67
N GLY A 45 19.07 -6.94 2.73
CA GLY A 45 20.19 -6.01 2.77
C GLY A 45 19.79 -4.56 3.09
N ARG A 46 18.59 -4.35 3.64
CA ARG A 46 18.12 -3.06 4.17
C ARG A 46 18.12 -3.14 5.69
N GLU A 47 18.07 -1.99 6.37
CA GLU A 47 17.94 -1.97 7.82
C GLU A 47 16.64 -1.27 8.20
N ILE A 48 15.82 -1.98 8.98
CA ILE A 48 14.57 -1.48 9.55
C ILE A 48 14.35 -2.10 10.93
N ASP A 49 13.86 -1.28 11.85
CA ASP A 49 13.32 -1.71 13.14
C ASP A 49 11.84 -1.29 13.26
N PHE A 50 11.18 -1.73 14.33
CA PHE A 50 9.77 -1.41 14.56
C PHE A 50 9.54 0.11 14.66
N LYS A 51 10.43 0.85 15.33
CA LYS A 51 10.34 2.31 15.48
C LYS A 51 10.40 3.02 14.12
N THR A 52 11.28 2.58 13.23
CA THR A 52 11.40 3.12 11.88
C THR A 52 10.17 2.79 11.05
N LEU A 53 9.67 1.55 11.12
CA LEU A 53 8.44 1.15 10.44
C LEU A 53 7.25 1.98 10.91
N GLU A 54 7.08 2.12 12.22
CA GLU A 54 6.02 2.91 12.83
C GLU A 54 6.09 4.39 12.39
N ARG A 55 7.30 4.96 12.40
CA ARG A 55 7.54 6.32 11.91
C ARG A 55 7.15 6.46 10.44
N ILE A 56 7.54 5.52 9.56
CA ILE A 56 7.16 5.53 8.15
C ILE A 56 5.64 5.45 7.95
N VAL A 57 4.93 4.73 8.80
CA VAL A 57 3.47 4.64 8.76
C VAL A 57 2.83 5.95 9.22
N ASN A 58 3.31 6.54 10.31
CA ASN A 58 2.76 7.76 10.91
C ASN A 58 3.06 9.03 10.10
N GLU A 59 4.29 9.17 9.59
CA GLU A 59 4.71 10.31 8.76
C GLU A 59 4.19 10.22 7.32
N ASN A 60 3.43 9.16 6.99
CA ASN A 60 2.84 9.03 5.67
C ASN A 60 1.64 9.97 5.51
N ASN A 61 1.90 11.17 4.96
CA ASN A 61 0.88 12.18 4.65
C ASN A 61 -0.32 11.65 3.85
N LYS A 62 -0.17 10.52 3.15
CA LYS A 62 -1.24 9.90 2.33
C LYS A 62 -1.90 8.70 3.00
N LYS A 63 -1.64 8.44 4.30
CA LYS A 63 -2.16 7.30 5.09
C LYS A 63 -2.11 5.98 4.32
N ARG A 64 -0.99 5.70 3.64
CA ARG A 64 -0.86 4.60 2.68
C ARG A 64 -0.92 3.21 3.31
N TYR A 65 -0.67 3.13 4.61
CA TYR A 65 -0.54 1.91 5.39
C TYR A 65 -1.37 2.03 6.66
N SER A 66 -1.77 0.88 7.21
CA SER A 66 -2.41 0.79 8.51
C SER A 66 -1.85 -0.41 9.27
N PHE A 67 -1.66 -0.22 10.56
CA PHE A 67 -1.54 -1.34 11.50
C PHE A 67 -2.93 -1.85 11.89
N ASN A 68 -3.00 -3.06 12.43
CA ASN A 68 -4.12 -3.52 13.23
C ASN A 68 -3.99 -2.98 14.67
N GLU A 69 -4.98 -3.29 15.53
CA GLU A 69 -5.10 -2.69 16.88
C GLU A 69 -3.87 -2.92 17.78
N ASP A 70 -3.27 -4.11 17.73
CA ASP A 70 -2.11 -4.49 18.53
C ASP A 70 -0.76 -4.28 17.79
N LYS A 71 -0.79 -3.70 16.57
CA LYS A 71 0.36 -3.48 15.69
C LYS A 71 1.17 -4.75 15.35
N THR A 72 0.57 -5.94 15.45
CA THR A 72 1.20 -7.19 15.02
C THR A 72 1.11 -7.41 13.51
N LYS A 73 0.18 -6.71 12.84
CA LYS A 73 -0.04 -6.79 11.39
C LYS A 73 -0.05 -5.41 10.74
N ILE A 74 0.42 -5.36 9.50
CA ILE A 74 0.41 -4.15 8.66
C ILE A 74 -0.12 -4.48 7.26
N ARG A 75 -0.87 -3.56 6.67
CA ARG A 75 -1.29 -3.65 5.26
C ARG A 75 -1.25 -2.29 4.58
N ALA A 76 -1.20 -2.29 3.25
CA ALA A 76 -1.55 -1.10 2.49
C ALA A 76 -3.08 -0.88 2.50
N VAL A 77 -3.52 0.37 2.52
CA VAL A 77 -4.96 0.69 2.57
C VAL A 77 -5.62 0.76 1.19
N GLN A 78 -4.80 0.92 0.13
CA GLN A 78 -5.28 1.07 -1.24
C GLN A 78 -4.15 0.84 -2.26
N GLY A 79 -4.53 0.64 -3.52
CA GLY A 79 -3.60 0.63 -4.66
C GLY A 79 -2.87 -0.69 -4.86
N HIS A 80 -3.47 -1.81 -4.46
CA HIS A 80 -2.96 -3.14 -4.76
C HIS A 80 -3.11 -3.43 -6.25
N SER A 81 -2.11 -4.06 -6.85
CA SER A 81 -2.26 -4.74 -8.15
C SER A 81 -2.41 -6.27 -7.98
N ILE A 82 -2.27 -6.75 -6.73
CA ILE A 82 -2.52 -8.13 -6.34
C ILE A 82 -3.95 -8.28 -5.85
N LYS A 83 -4.50 -9.50 -5.94
CA LYS A 83 -5.87 -9.79 -5.50
C LYS A 83 -5.93 -9.81 -3.96
N VAL A 84 -6.46 -8.75 -3.36
CA VAL A 84 -6.77 -8.66 -1.93
C VAL A 84 -8.21 -8.21 -1.72
N ASN A 85 -8.86 -8.72 -0.69
CA ASN A 85 -10.16 -8.26 -0.23
C ASN A 85 -9.98 -7.35 0.99
N LEU A 86 -10.02 -6.04 0.78
CA LEU A 86 -9.82 -5.09 1.88
C LEU A 86 -10.98 -5.03 2.88
N GLU A 87 -12.09 -5.72 2.60
CA GLU A 87 -13.34 -5.68 3.38
C GLU A 87 -13.79 -4.23 3.60
N LEU A 88 -13.70 -3.42 2.54
CA LEU A 88 -14.10 -2.03 2.57
C LEU A 88 -15.60 -1.95 2.87
N LYS A 89 -15.94 -1.12 3.87
CA LYS A 89 -17.34 -0.80 4.14
C LYS A 89 -17.84 0.12 3.05
N GLU A 90 -18.97 -0.24 2.45
CA GLU A 90 -19.69 0.68 1.57
C GLU A 90 -20.11 1.92 2.36
N VAL A 91 -19.88 3.08 1.78
CA VAL A 91 -20.24 4.37 2.37
C VAL A 91 -20.86 5.23 1.29
N ILE A 92 -21.78 6.10 1.69
CA ILE A 92 -22.34 7.10 0.78
C ILE A 92 -21.22 8.09 0.45
N PRO A 93 -20.79 8.21 -0.82
CA PRO A 93 -19.76 9.17 -1.19
C PRO A 93 -20.33 10.60 -1.11
N PRO A 94 -19.46 11.62 -0.96
CA PRO A 94 -19.85 13.00 -1.19
C PRO A 94 -20.45 13.19 -2.59
N ALA A 95 -21.26 14.22 -2.77
CA ALA A 95 -21.90 14.52 -4.06
C ALA A 95 -20.88 14.72 -5.20
N ILE A 96 -19.66 15.17 -4.89
CA ILE A 96 -18.59 15.43 -5.86
C ILE A 96 -17.27 14.80 -5.36
N LEU A 97 -16.60 14.07 -6.25
CA LEU A 97 -15.25 13.54 -6.08
C LEU A 97 -14.39 13.91 -7.30
N TYR A 98 -13.06 13.93 -7.13
CA TYR A 98 -12.12 14.30 -8.20
C TYR A 98 -11.21 13.13 -8.56
N HIS A 99 -10.94 12.96 -9.87
CA HIS A 99 -9.98 12.00 -10.40
C HIS A 99 -8.99 12.72 -11.34
N GLY A 100 -7.73 12.84 -10.91
CA GLY A 100 -6.67 13.40 -11.75
C GLY A 100 -6.16 12.38 -12.77
N THR A 101 -6.00 12.78 -14.03
CA THR A 101 -5.52 11.94 -15.13
C THR A 101 -4.63 12.74 -16.10
N ALA A 102 -3.90 12.04 -16.98
CA ALA A 102 -3.12 12.67 -18.03
C ALA A 102 -4.00 13.04 -19.25
N PHE A 103 -3.69 14.15 -19.94
CA PHE A 103 -4.47 14.64 -21.10
C PHE A 103 -4.74 13.55 -22.17
N LYS A 104 -3.75 12.70 -22.45
CA LYS A 104 -3.86 11.60 -23.41
C LYS A 104 -4.97 10.58 -23.10
N ASN A 105 -5.41 10.50 -21.84
CA ASN A 105 -6.45 9.56 -21.42
C ASN A 105 -7.87 10.13 -21.57
N LEU A 106 -8.01 11.42 -21.91
CA LEU A 106 -9.30 12.13 -21.87
C LEU A 106 -10.34 11.51 -22.80
N GLU A 107 -9.95 11.21 -24.05
CA GLU A 107 -10.88 10.66 -25.04
C GLU A 107 -11.40 9.27 -24.67
N SER A 108 -10.52 8.40 -24.14
CA SER A 108 -10.92 7.09 -23.65
C SER A 108 -11.85 7.20 -22.42
N ILE A 109 -11.55 8.10 -21.48
CA ILE A 109 -12.37 8.28 -20.27
C ILE A 109 -13.76 8.86 -20.62
N LYS A 110 -13.85 9.79 -21.57
CA LYS A 110 -15.14 10.32 -22.04
C LYS A 110 -16.01 9.25 -22.68
N LYS A 111 -15.39 8.33 -23.45
CA LYS A 111 -16.11 7.27 -24.17
C LYS A 111 -16.50 6.10 -23.26
N GLU A 112 -15.63 5.70 -22.35
CA GLU A 112 -15.75 4.42 -21.62
C GLU A 112 -15.89 4.58 -20.11
N GLY A 113 -15.81 5.81 -19.59
CA GLY A 113 -15.72 6.08 -18.16
C GLY A 113 -14.34 5.76 -17.57
N ILE A 114 -14.21 6.00 -16.25
CA ILE A 114 -12.99 5.68 -15.51
C ILE A 114 -12.97 4.18 -15.21
N LYS A 115 -12.00 3.47 -15.78
CA LYS A 115 -11.76 2.05 -15.52
C LYS A 115 -10.61 1.84 -14.55
N LYS A 116 -10.62 0.71 -13.86
CA LYS A 116 -9.59 0.31 -12.88
C LYS A 116 -8.19 0.06 -13.50
N MET A 117 -8.15 -0.25 -14.80
CA MET A 117 -6.93 -0.56 -15.55
C MET A 117 -6.12 -1.69 -14.87
N ASN A 118 -4.85 -1.44 -14.54
CA ASN A 118 -3.97 -2.41 -13.87
C ASN A 118 -4.16 -2.46 -12.33
N ARG A 119 -5.24 -1.88 -11.82
CA ARG A 119 -5.60 -1.86 -10.40
C ARG A 119 -7.00 -2.44 -10.19
#